data_AF-A0A3B9GGD0-F1
#
_entry.id   AF-A0A3B9GGD0-F1
#
_cell.length_a   1.000
_cell.length_b   1.000
_cell.length_c   1.000
_cell.angle_alpha   90.00
_cell.angle_beta   90.00
_cell.angle_gamma   90.00
#
_symmetry.space_group_name_H-M   'P 1'
#
loop_
_entity.id
_entity.type
_entity.pdbx_description
1 polymer ?
#
loop_
_entity_poly.entity_id
_entity_poly.type
_entity_poly.pdbx_seq_one_letter_code
_entity_poly.pdbx_strand_id
1 'polypeptide(L)'
;MIAPMKRSFVVVLDREKREALKALRRLGVLHLEPVQGKGQEHDELLTHKKNAEDALAVLSEYKAPQDAQALSSRQAIDFADEVLARSGALKATLEEIAGLAREIERIKGWGDFEPALFAELAAKGQSLRLAEAPAKKITALAAELDLIRLGESKGKARVALLAEPERDLPQEFLEFRLPAKGLSALEAELEDANSRFKSLKADLAQLATKADRLRDALAKIERDLAFEGLRSGIATEGAVAWFSGWVPAKDEKALSAHAAKAGWALLLDDPKDEELPPTKVENNAAVRIIQPIFDFLGTVPNYREFDISLWFLLFFGIFFAMIFGDGGYGILMLLIALFASFKGLKAGKGVGDGVKLFLFLSTLTVVWGSLTGTWFGLEKASIPGFLQALALEPLASWNPASGDNIKVLCFILGAIQLSVAHLKNAVRDFPKPKFLGQLGSLALVLGMYFMVLNLVVSAELYPIPQFGLYLIAGGFAASFIFGSWETGPVQAILDSLKNIISIFLGTVSFFADIVSYIRLGAVGLAGLAISQAVNGMASGLLRVPVAFAFGAIILVFGHGINLAMGGLSVVVHGVRLNMLEFSGHMNMEWSGYRYEPFKETADE
;
A
#
# COMPACT_ATOMS: atom_id res chain seq x y z
N MET A 1 5.80 23.45 9.55
CA MET A 1 5.04 24.51 8.85
C MET A 1 5.22 24.32 7.35
N ILE A 2 4.20 24.59 6.54
CA ILE A 2 4.34 24.55 5.07
C ILE A 2 5.21 25.72 4.63
N ALA A 3 6.26 25.45 3.86
CA ALA A 3 7.16 26.48 3.35
C ALA A 3 6.47 27.26 2.22
N PRO A 4 6.54 28.61 2.22
CA PRO A 4 5.96 29.40 1.15
C PRO A 4 6.65 29.11 -0.19
N MET A 5 5.85 28.96 -1.24
CA MET A 5 6.29 28.69 -2.61
C MET A 5 6.17 29.94 -3.49
N LYS A 6 7.04 30.04 -4.49
CA LYS A 6 6.99 31.01 -5.58
C LYS A 6 6.83 30.26 -6.90
N ARG A 7 5.98 30.78 -7.78
CA ARG A 7 5.90 30.31 -9.16
C ARG A 7 7.08 30.89 -9.93
N SER A 8 7.78 30.04 -10.66
CA SER A 8 8.94 30.44 -11.44
C SER A 8 8.73 30.12 -12.91
N PHE A 9 9.08 31.08 -13.76
CA PHE A 9 9.18 30.89 -15.21
C PHE A 9 10.62 31.17 -15.60
N VAL A 10 11.29 30.16 -16.14
CA VAL A 10 12.66 30.27 -16.63
C VAL A 10 12.62 30.22 -18.14
N VAL A 11 13.20 31.23 -18.78
CA VAL A 11 13.32 31.32 -20.24
C VAL A 11 14.80 31.24 -20.61
N VAL A 12 15.11 30.31 -21.50
CA VAL A 12 16.46 30.01 -21.99
C VAL A 12 16.48 29.98 -23.51
N LEU A 13 17.66 30.04 -24.11
CA LEU A 13 17.80 29.79 -25.54
C LEU A 13 17.62 28.29 -25.83
N ASP A 14 16.95 27.94 -26.92
CA ASP A 14 16.67 26.53 -27.25
C ASP A 14 17.95 25.69 -27.38
N ARG A 15 19.02 26.27 -27.95
CA ARG A 15 20.35 25.66 -28.03
C ARG A 15 20.99 25.33 -26.67
N GLU A 16 20.61 26.05 -25.61
CA GLU A 16 21.16 25.92 -24.25
C GLU A 16 20.26 25.09 -23.32
N LYS A 17 19.10 24.66 -23.81
CA LYS A 17 18.08 23.91 -23.07
C LYS A 17 18.63 22.71 -22.30
N ARG A 18 19.52 21.92 -22.92
CA ARG A 18 20.14 20.75 -22.29
C ARG A 18 21.04 21.13 -21.12
N GLU A 19 21.86 22.17 -21.30
CA GLU A 19 22.78 22.64 -20.26
C GLU A 19 22.02 23.35 -19.13
N ALA A 20 20.95 24.08 -19.45
CA ALA A 20 20.08 24.68 -18.46
C ALA A 20 19.41 23.65 -17.56
N LEU A 21 18.87 22.57 -18.13
CA LEU A 21 18.29 21.48 -17.36
C LEU A 21 19.34 20.80 -16.45
N LYS A 22 20.55 20.52 -16.95
CA LYS A 22 21.63 19.97 -16.11
C LYS A 22 21.99 20.90 -14.96
N ALA A 23 22.10 22.20 -15.23
CA ALA A 23 22.44 23.20 -14.23
C ALA A 23 21.34 23.35 -13.15
N LEU A 24 20.07 23.27 -13.54
CA LEU A 24 18.95 23.23 -12.60
C LEU A 24 18.89 21.94 -11.79
N ARG A 25 19.21 20.81 -12.43
CA ARG A 25 19.33 19.50 -11.75
C ARG A 25 20.41 19.53 -10.67
N ARG A 26 21.55 20.17 -10.94
CA ARG A 26 22.60 20.40 -9.94
C ARG A 26 22.18 21.33 -8.83
N LEU A 27 21.38 22.35 -9.15
CA LEU A 27 20.88 23.30 -8.17
C LEU A 27 19.86 22.64 -7.23
N GLY A 28 18.98 21.78 -7.75
CA GLY A 28 18.10 20.95 -6.92
C GLY A 28 17.01 21.71 -6.16
N VAL A 29 16.62 22.90 -6.62
CA VAL A 29 15.64 23.79 -5.94
C VAL A 29 14.35 23.99 -6.72
N LEU A 30 14.27 23.54 -7.97
CA LEU A 30 13.11 23.80 -8.82
C LEU A 30 12.29 22.53 -8.99
N HIS A 31 11.03 22.54 -8.55
CA HIS A 31 10.06 21.51 -8.89
C HIS A 31 9.43 21.86 -10.24
N LEU A 32 9.79 21.14 -11.29
CA LEU A 32 9.29 21.41 -12.64
C LEU A 32 7.85 20.92 -12.78
N GLU A 33 7.00 21.70 -13.44
CA GLU A 33 5.66 21.22 -13.81
C GLU A 33 5.80 20.03 -14.79
N PRO A 34 4.94 19.01 -14.68
CA PRO A 34 5.03 17.83 -15.52
C PRO A 34 4.76 18.21 -16.98
N VAL A 35 5.68 17.82 -17.87
CA VAL A 35 5.55 18.02 -19.30
C VAL A 35 5.57 16.67 -20.01
N GLN A 36 4.70 16.50 -21.01
CA GLN A 36 4.69 15.28 -21.82
C GLN A 36 5.88 15.28 -22.77
N GLY A 37 6.75 14.28 -22.62
CA GLY A 37 7.85 14.03 -23.54
C GLY A 37 7.36 13.71 -24.95
N LYS A 38 8.17 14.03 -25.96
CA LYS A 38 7.85 13.81 -27.37
C LYS A 38 9.10 13.38 -28.15
N GLY A 39 8.91 12.51 -29.14
CA GLY A 39 9.93 12.16 -30.11
C GLY A 39 10.61 10.82 -29.87
N GLN A 40 11.43 10.42 -30.85
CA GLN A 40 11.93 9.05 -30.97
C GLN A 40 12.80 8.61 -29.78
N GLU A 41 13.68 9.48 -29.27
CA GLU A 41 14.54 9.17 -28.12
C GLU A 41 13.73 8.93 -26.83
N HIS A 42 12.62 9.65 -26.65
CA HIS A 42 11.70 9.44 -25.52
C HIS A 42 10.96 8.10 -25.63
N ASP A 43 10.45 7.77 -26.82
CA ASP A 43 9.72 6.52 -27.08
C ASP A 43 10.63 5.28 -26.96
N GLU A 44 11.89 5.40 -27.38
CA GLU A 44 12.92 4.36 -27.22
C GLU A 44 13.21 4.12 -25.73
N LEU A 45 13.43 5.17 -24.94
CA LEU A 45 13.66 5.06 -23.49
C LEU A 45 12.44 4.47 -22.76
N LEU A 46 11.22 4.81 -23.19
CA LEU A 46 9.99 4.28 -22.62
C LEU A 46 9.85 2.77 -22.90
N THR A 47 10.25 2.33 -24.10
CA THR A 47 10.31 0.91 -24.48
C THR A 47 11.37 0.17 -23.67
N HIS A 48 12.58 0.74 -23.53
CA HIS A 48 13.64 0.15 -22.71
C HIS A 48 13.25 0.03 -21.23
N LYS A 49 12.56 1.04 -20.68
CA LYS A 49 12.01 0.99 -19.33
C LYS A 49 11.06 -0.20 -19.19
N LYS A 50 10.08 -0.31 -20.09
CA LYS A 50 9.08 -1.39 -20.07
C LYS A 50 9.74 -2.78 -20.15
N ASN A 51 10.68 -2.97 -21.08
CA ASN A 51 11.38 -4.24 -21.22
C ASN A 51 12.16 -4.63 -19.95
N ALA A 52 12.82 -3.66 -19.30
CA ALA A 52 13.54 -3.88 -18.06
C ALA A 52 12.60 -4.21 -16.88
N GLU A 53 11.44 -3.55 -16.78
CA GLU A 53 10.40 -3.86 -15.79
C GLU A 53 9.83 -5.28 -15.98
N ASP A 54 9.48 -5.63 -17.22
CA ASP A 54 8.96 -6.96 -17.57
C ASP A 54 10.02 -8.06 -17.29
N ALA A 55 11.28 -7.81 -17.61
CA ALA A 55 12.38 -8.72 -17.30
C ALA A 55 12.57 -8.90 -15.79
N LEU A 56 12.51 -7.82 -15.00
CA LEU A 56 12.59 -7.90 -13.54
C LEU A 56 11.42 -8.67 -12.93
N ALA A 57 10.21 -8.50 -13.46
CA ALA A 57 9.04 -9.26 -13.02
C ALA A 57 9.26 -10.77 -13.22
N VAL A 58 9.78 -11.17 -14.39
CA VAL A 58 10.14 -12.58 -14.67
C VAL A 58 11.20 -13.09 -13.69
N LEU A 59 12.27 -12.33 -13.45
CA LEU A 59 13.36 -12.76 -12.56
C LEU A 59 12.93 -12.83 -11.10
N SER A 60 11.93 -12.04 -10.68
CA SER A 60 11.43 -12.02 -9.29
C SER A 60 10.78 -13.34 -8.84
N GLU A 61 10.37 -14.19 -9.79
CA GLU A 61 9.85 -15.53 -9.53
C GLU A 61 10.95 -16.50 -9.04
N TYR A 62 12.22 -16.15 -9.25
CA TYR A 62 13.38 -16.98 -8.93
C TYR A 62 14.12 -16.42 -7.71
N LYS A 63 14.17 -17.21 -6.62
CA LYS A 63 14.96 -16.86 -5.43
C LYS A 63 16.44 -17.19 -5.67
N ALA A 64 17.24 -16.19 -6.01
CA ALA A 64 18.68 -16.34 -6.24
C ALA A 64 19.52 -15.38 -5.36
N PRO A 65 20.73 -15.78 -4.93
CA PRO A 65 21.69 -14.86 -4.32
C PRO A 65 22.08 -13.76 -5.31
N GLN A 66 22.19 -12.53 -4.81
CA GLN A 66 22.37 -11.34 -5.64
C GLN A 66 23.85 -10.95 -5.76
N ASP A 67 24.23 -10.50 -6.95
CA ASP A 67 25.60 -10.07 -7.28
C ASP A 67 25.66 -8.55 -7.54
N ALA A 68 26.56 -7.87 -6.84
CA ALA A 68 26.53 -6.42 -6.58
C ALA A 68 27.37 -5.58 -7.57
N GLN A 69 27.31 -5.88 -8.86
CA GLN A 69 28.13 -5.18 -9.87
C GLN A 69 27.28 -4.44 -10.90
N ALA A 70 27.49 -3.14 -11.05
CA ALA A 70 26.70 -2.29 -11.95
C ALA A 70 26.89 -2.64 -13.44
N LEU A 71 25.79 -2.65 -14.21
CA LEU A 71 25.81 -2.73 -15.69
C LEU A 71 25.82 -1.33 -16.31
N SER A 72 26.44 -1.18 -17.47
CA SER A 72 26.22 0.01 -18.30
C SER A 72 24.81 0.01 -18.91
N SER A 73 24.27 1.18 -19.26
CA SER A 73 22.90 1.32 -19.80
C SER A 73 22.64 0.41 -21.01
N ARG A 74 23.62 0.28 -21.90
CA ARG A 74 23.49 -0.57 -23.10
C ARG A 74 23.47 -2.06 -22.77
N GLN A 75 24.37 -2.49 -21.88
CA GLN A 75 24.41 -3.88 -21.43
C GLN A 75 23.14 -4.28 -20.66
N ALA A 76 22.50 -3.33 -19.98
CA ALA A 76 21.25 -3.58 -19.28
C ALA A 76 20.07 -3.77 -20.23
N ILE A 77 20.02 -3.02 -21.33
CA ILE A 77 19.02 -3.21 -22.40
C ILE A 77 19.20 -4.59 -23.03
N ASP A 78 20.41 -4.92 -23.47
CA ASP A 78 20.72 -6.23 -24.07
C ASP A 78 20.38 -7.38 -23.10
N PHE A 79 20.64 -7.20 -21.82
CA PHE A 79 20.31 -8.18 -20.78
C PHE A 79 18.79 -8.32 -20.55
N ALA A 80 18.03 -7.22 -20.54
CA ALA A 80 16.58 -7.26 -20.43
C ALA A 80 15.96 -8.01 -21.62
N ASP A 81 16.43 -7.72 -22.83
CA ASP A 81 15.98 -8.39 -24.04
C ASP A 81 16.35 -9.89 -24.04
N GLU A 82 17.54 -10.26 -23.54
CA GLU A 82 17.93 -11.67 -23.34
C GLU A 82 16.97 -12.39 -22.39
N VAL A 83 16.66 -11.78 -21.24
CA VAL A 83 15.73 -12.36 -20.24
C VAL A 83 14.34 -12.57 -20.84
N LEU A 84 13.82 -11.56 -21.56
CA LEU A 84 12.52 -11.65 -22.21
C LEU A 84 12.50 -12.71 -23.31
N ALA A 85 13.57 -12.83 -24.10
CA ALA A 85 13.70 -13.87 -25.12
C ALA A 85 13.68 -15.28 -24.51
N ARG A 86 14.41 -15.50 -23.40
CA ARG A 86 14.41 -16.78 -22.67
C ARG A 86 13.06 -17.09 -22.04
N SER A 87 12.39 -16.09 -21.48
CA SER A 87 11.03 -16.23 -20.93
C SER A 87 10.01 -16.57 -22.02
N GLY A 88 10.10 -15.93 -23.18
CA GLY A 88 9.28 -16.23 -24.36
C GLY A 88 9.50 -17.67 -24.85
N ALA A 89 10.76 -18.10 -24.96
CA ALA A 89 11.09 -19.48 -25.33
C ALA A 89 10.54 -20.51 -24.32
N LEU A 90 10.65 -20.23 -23.02
CA LEU A 90 10.09 -21.10 -21.97
C LEU A 90 8.58 -21.26 -22.10
N LYS A 91 7.84 -20.16 -22.36
CA LYS A 91 6.39 -20.19 -22.59
C LYS A 91 6.03 -21.02 -23.82
N ALA A 92 6.73 -20.80 -24.93
CA ALA A 92 6.51 -21.58 -26.16
C ALA A 92 6.77 -23.08 -25.95
N THR A 93 7.84 -23.46 -25.23
CA THR A 93 8.11 -24.87 -24.90
C THR A 93 7.04 -25.46 -23.97
N LEU A 94 6.47 -24.68 -23.04
CA LEU A 94 5.38 -25.14 -22.19
C LEU A 94 4.08 -25.39 -23.00
N GLU A 95 3.78 -24.54 -23.97
CA GLU A 95 2.68 -24.75 -24.91
C GLU A 95 2.91 -26.00 -25.79
N GLU A 96 4.14 -26.21 -26.26
CA GLU A 96 4.57 -27.41 -27.01
C GLU A 96 4.35 -28.68 -26.17
N ILE A 97 4.81 -28.69 -24.91
CA ILE A 97 4.61 -29.80 -23.95
C ILE A 97 3.12 -30.09 -23.75
N ALA A 98 2.29 -29.06 -23.55
CA ALA A 98 0.86 -29.24 -23.36
C ALA A 98 0.18 -29.83 -24.61
N GLY A 99 0.60 -29.39 -25.80
CA GLY A 99 0.15 -29.94 -27.08
C GLY A 99 0.52 -31.42 -27.25
N LEU A 100 1.79 -31.76 -27.02
CA LEU A 100 2.30 -33.13 -27.10
C LEU A 100 1.62 -34.04 -26.07
N ALA A 101 1.47 -33.60 -24.82
CA ALA A 101 0.81 -34.39 -23.78
C ALA A 101 -0.65 -34.72 -24.12
N ARG A 102 -1.39 -33.75 -24.69
CA ARG A 102 -2.77 -33.93 -25.13
C ARG A 102 -2.87 -34.93 -26.28
N GLU A 103 -1.93 -34.88 -27.21
CA GLU A 103 -1.88 -35.80 -28.36
C GLU A 103 -1.47 -37.21 -27.93
N ILE A 104 -0.50 -37.34 -27.02
CA ILE A 104 -0.14 -38.63 -26.40
C ILE A 104 -1.32 -39.24 -25.68
N GLU A 105 -2.07 -38.48 -24.87
CA GLU A 105 -3.26 -39.00 -24.17
C GLU A 105 -4.33 -39.52 -25.15
N ARG A 106 -4.50 -38.84 -26.28
CA ARG A 106 -5.42 -39.25 -27.35
C ARG A 106 -5.02 -40.60 -27.97
N ILE A 107 -3.71 -40.83 -28.17
CA ILE A 107 -3.17 -42.02 -28.86
C ILE A 107 -2.90 -43.18 -27.88
N LYS A 108 -2.60 -42.90 -26.61
CA LYS A 108 -2.19 -43.89 -25.60
C LYS A 108 -3.10 -45.10 -25.48
N GLY A 109 -4.40 -44.92 -25.73
CA GLY A 109 -5.36 -46.02 -25.78
C GLY A 109 -5.12 -47.01 -26.94
N TRP A 110 -4.66 -46.53 -28.08
CA TRP A 110 -4.49 -47.33 -29.30
C TRP A 110 -3.18 -48.11 -29.33
N GLY A 111 -2.27 -47.83 -28.39
CA GLY A 111 -0.93 -48.42 -28.37
C GLY A 111 0.02 -47.70 -29.32
N ASP A 112 1.26 -48.20 -29.40
CA ASP A 112 2.26 -47.65 -30.31
C ASP A 112 2.16 -48.31 -31.69
N PHE A 113 2.09 -47.48 -32.72
CA PHE A 113 2.04 -47.91 -34.11
C PHE A 113 2.67 -46.84 -35.00
N GLU A 114 3.31 -47.25 -36.09
CA GLU A 114 3.90 -46.32 -37.05
C GLU A 114 2.86 -45.91 -38.10
N PRO A 115 2.51 -44.61 -38.22
CA PRO A 115 1.56 -44.14 -39.24
C PRO A 115 2.01 -44.43 -40.67
N ALA A 116 3.33 -44.54 -40.92
CA ALA A 116 3.90 -44.87 -42.22
C ALA A 116 3.43 -46.24 -42.74
N LEU A 117 3.25 -47.23 -41.84
CA LEU A 117 2.76 -48.57 -42.21
C LEU A 117 1.33 -48.53 -42.75
N PHE A 118 0.48 -47.61 -42.25
CA PHE A 118 -0.88 -47.43 -42.77
C PHE A 118 -0.86 -46.84 -44.19
N ALA A 119 0.07 -45.92 -44.47
CA ALA A 119 0.26 -45.36 -45.81
C ALA A 119 0.80 -46.41 -46.80
N GLU A 120 1.73 -47.28 -46.37
CA GLU A 120 2.24 -48.38 -47.19
C GLU A 120 1.17 -49.45 -47.48
N LEU A 121 0.32 -49.76 -46.51
CA LEU A 121 -0.81 -50.69 -46.69
C LEU A 121 -1.83 -50.12 -47.68
N ALA A 122 -2.16 -48.83 -47.57
CA ALA A 122 -3.01 -48.15 -48.54
C ALA A 122 -2.42 -48.20 -49.95
N ALA A 123 -1.11 -48.02 -50.11
CA ALA A 123 -0.42 -48.12 -51.41
C ALA A 123 -0.45 -49.55 -52.01
N LYS A 124 -0.57 -50.59 -51.17
CA LYS A 124 -0.74 -52.00 -51.60
C LYS A 124 -2.21 -52.39 -51.82
N GLY A 125 -3.13 -51.43 -51.79
CA GLY A 125 -4.56 -51.65 -52.02
C GLY A 125 -5.34 -52.14 -50.80
N GLN A 126 -4.77 -52.07 -49.60
CA GLN A 126 -5.44 -52.43 -48.35
C GLN A 126 -5.53 -51.21 -47.42
N SER A 127 -6.64 -50.47 -47.49
CA SER A 127 -6.89 -49.31 -46.63
C SER A 127 -7.47 -49.75 -45.28
N LEU A 128 -6.77 -49.42 -44.18
CA LEU A 128 -7.17 -49.73 -42.81
C LEU A 128 -7.65 -48.47 -42.10
N ARG A 129 -8.88 -48.47 -41.58
CA ARG A 129 -9.45 -47.37 -40.78
C ARG A 129 -9.63 -47.80 -39.33
N LEU A 130 -9.22 -46.94 -38.40
CA LEU A 130 -9.34 -47.18 -36.96
C LEU A 130 -10.60 -46.52 -36.43
N ALA A 131 -11.43 -47.24 -35.68
CA ALA A 131 -12.63 -46.69 -35.08
C ALA A 131 -12.96 -47.30 -33.70
N GLU A 132 -13.62 -46.52 -32.85
CA GLU A 132 -14.21 -46.99 -31.59
C GLU A 132 -15.72 -47.20 -31.76
N ALA A 133 -16.21 -48.33 -31.27
CA ALA A 133 -17.65 -48.66 -31.23
C ALA A 133 -18.06 -49.27 -29.87
N PRO A 134 -19.34 -49.22 -29.49
CA PRO A 134 -19.83 -49.85 -28.26
C PRO A 134 -19.62 -51.38 -28.30
N ALA A 135 -18.97 -51.94 -27.27
CA ALA A 135 -18.56 -53.36 -27.26
C ALA A 135 -19.73 -54.35 -27.47
N LYS A 136 -20.95 -53.97 -27.02
CA LYS A 136 -22.17 -54.78 -27.17
C LYS A 136 -22.67 -54.92 -28.62
N LYS A 137 -22.30 -54.00 -29.52
CA LYS A 137 -22.79 -53.98 -30.92
C LYS A 137 -21.79 -54.56 -31.92
N ILE A 138 -20.53 -54.76 -31.53
CA ILE A 138 -19.46 -55.20 -32.45
C ILE A 138 -19.73 -56.59 -33.03
N THR A 139 -20.28 -57.52 -32.27
CA THR A 139 -20.57 -58.88 -32.75
C THR A 139 -21.61 -58.89 -33.87
N ALA A 140 -22.56 -57.94 -33.86
CA ALA A 140 -23.54 -57.78 -34.93
C ALA A 140 -22.94 -57.10 -36.17
N LEU A 141 -22.07 -56.10 -35.96
CA LEU A 141 -21.41 -55.33 -37.03
C LEU A 141 -20.26 -56.10 -37.72
N ALA A 142 -19.68 -57.10 -37.04
CA ALA A 142 -18.64 -57.98 -37.59
C ALA A 142 -19.13 -58.93 -38.69
N ALA A 143 -20.45 -59.12 -38.83
CA ALA A 143 -21.02 -59.93 -39.88
C ALA A 143 -21.14 -59.20 -41.23
N GLU A 144 -21.06 -57.85 -41.22
CA GLU A 144 -21.24 -57.01 -42.42
C GLU A 144 -19.94 -56.36 -42.93
N LEU A 145 -18.90 -56.31 -42.10
CA LEU A 145 -17.63 -55.63 -42.38
C LEU A 145 -16.45 -56.49 -41.91
N ASP A 146 -15.40 -56.59 -42.73
CA ASP A 146 -14.13 -57.21 -42.36
C ASP A 146 -13.46 -56.36 -41.27
N LEU A 147 -13.66 -56.76 -40.01
CA LEU A 147 -13.16 -56.05 -38.84
C LEU A 147 -12.21 -56.89 -38.00
N ILE A 148 -11.16 -56.22 -37.50
CA ILE A 148 -10.17 -56.79 -36.59
C ILE A 148 -10.34 -56.09 -35.24
N ARG A 149 -10.64 -56.85 -34.18
CA ARG A 149 -10.76 -56.33 -32.82
C ARG A 149 -9.37 -56.14 -32.21
N LEU A 150 -9.00 -54.90 -31.91
CA LEU A 150 -7.69 -54.54 -31.35
C LEU A 150 -7.69 -54.56 -29.82
N GLY A 151 -8.82 -54.24 -29.19
CA GLY A 151 -8.94 -54.27 -27.73
C GLY A 151 -10.24 -53.64 -27.21
N GLU A 152 -10.43 -53.63 -25.89
CA GLU A 152 -11.57 -53.02 -25.21
C GLU A 152 -11.11 -52.12 -24.06
N SER A 153 -11.69 -50.93 -23.95
CA SER A 153 -11.41 -50.00 -22.86
C SER A 153 -12.67 -49.22 -22.50
N LYS A 154 -13.00 -49.17 -21.20
CA LYS A 154 -14.14 -48.42 -20.63
C LYS A 154 -15.48 -48.68 -21.37
N GLY A 155 -15.77 -49.92 -21.78
CA GLY A 155 -17.03 -50.32 -22.43
C GLY A 155 -17.14 -49.98 -23.93
N LYS A 156 -16.08 -49.42 -24.53
CA LYS A 156 -15.92 -49.25 -25.97
C LYS A 156 -14.84 -50.21 -26.46
N ALA A 157 -15.05 -50.82 -27.62
CA ALA A 157 -14.03 -51.65 -28.24
C ALA A 157 -13.46 -50.96 -29.48
N ARG A 158 -12.14 -51.06 -29.59
CA ARG A 158 -11.30 -50.50 -30.65
C ARG A 158 -11.20 -51.52 -31.76
N VAL A 159 -11.51 -51.10 -32.98
CA VAL A 159 -11.49 -51.95 -34.16
C VAL A 159 -10.68 -51.31 -35.27
N ALA A 160 -10.04 -52.17 -36.07
CA ALA A 160 -9.51 -51.84 -37.38
C ALA A 160 -10.46 -52.40 -38.45
N LEU A 161 -10.89 -51.56 -39.37
CA LEU A 161 -11.81 -51.88 -40.46
C LEU A 161 -11.04 -51.88 -41.77
N LEU A 162 -11.17 -52.94 -42.56
CA LEU A 162 -10.63 -52.98 -43.92
C LEU A 162 -11.68 -52.30 -44.84
N ALA A 163 -11.49 -51.02 -45.11
CA ALA A 163 -12.47 -50.21 -45.85
C ALA A 163 -11.77 -49.16 -46.72
N GLU A 164 -12.27 -49.03 -47.95
CA GLU A 164 -11.85 -47.97 -48.86
C GLU A 164 -12.17 -46.58 -48.26
N PRO A 165 -11.35 -45.55 -48.54
CA PRO A 165 -11.49 -44.21 -47.95
C PRO A 165 -12.86 -43.56 -48.18
N GLU A 166 -13.52 -43.90 -49.29
CA GLU A 166 -14.78 -43.31 -49.75
C GLU A 166 -16.04 -43.95 -49.14
N ARG A 167 -15.91 -45.04 -48.39
CA ARG A 167 -17.05 -45.74 -47.79
C ARG A 167 -17.46 -45.07 -46.47
N ASP A 168 -18.70 -44.61 -46.37
CA ASP A 168 -19.21 -44.04 -45.11
C ASP A 168 -19.27 -45.11 -44.01
N LEU A 169 -18.76 -44.76 -42.83
CA LEU A 169 -18.85 -45.60 -41.64
C LEU A 169 -20.24 -45.46 -41.00
N PRO A 170 -20.82 -46.54 -40.45
CA PRO A 170 -22.08 -46.46 -39.70
C PRO A 170 -22.00 -45.46 -38.54
N GLN A 171 -23.10 -44.80 -38.19
CA GLN A 171 -23.15 -43.74 -37.17
C GLN A 171 -22.64 -44.18 -35.79
N GLU A 172 -22.61 -45.48 -35.49
CA GLU A 172 -22.08 -46.00 -34.23
C GLU A 172 -20.54 -46.09 -34.14
N PHE A 173 -19.82 -45.89 -35.25
CA PHE A 173 -18.36 -45.86 -35.28
C PHE A 173 -17.84 -44.42 -35.15
N LEU A 174 -17.03 -44.18 -34.14
CA LEU A 174 -16.23 -42.96 -34.01
C LEU A 174 -14.86 -43.20 -34.64
N GLU A 175 -14.65 -42.65 -35.82
CA GLU A 175 -13.37 -42.78 -36.53
C GLU A 175 -12.24 -42.06 -35.78
N PHE A 176 -11.15 -42.78 -35.57
CA PHE A 176 -9.92 -42.27 -35.00
C PHE A 176 -8.99 -41.81 -36.11
N ARG A 177 -8.73 -40.49 -36.17
CA ARG A 177 -7.77 -39.93 -37.12
C ARG A 177 -6.35 -40.33 -36.73
N LEU A 178 -5.61 -40.87 -37.71
CA LEU A 178 -4.22 -41.24 -37.55
C LEU A 178 -3.37 -40.02 -37.16
N PRO A 179 -2.50 -40.15 -36.15
CA PRO A 179 -1.56 -39.10 -35.80
C PRO A 179 -0.46 -38.96 -36.86
N ALA A 180 0.20 -37.80 -36.89
CA ALA A 180 1.32 -37.56 -37.80
C ALA A 180 2.58 -38.37 -37.44
N LYS A 181 2.73 -38.77 -36.17
CA LYS A 181 3.86 -39.53 -35.63
C LYS A 181 3.36 -40.64 -34.70
N GLY A 182 4.17 -41.69 -34.52
CA GLY A 182 3.86 -42.78 -33.58
C GLY A 182 3.94 -42.34 -32.12
N LEU A 183 3.42 -43.17 -31.20
CA LEU A 183 3.38 -42.87 -29.76
C LEU A 183 4.80 -42.72 -29.21
N SER A 184 5.70 -43.65 -29.54
CA SER A 184 7.10 -43.61 -29.08
C SER A 184 7.85 -42.36 -29.55
N ALA A 185 7.56 -41.88 -30.77
CA ALA A 185 8.16 -40.66 -31.31
C ALA A 185 7.65 -39.39 -30.61
N LEU A 186 6.35 -39.34 -30.31
CA LEU A 186 5.76 -38.23 -29.55
C LEU A 186 6.23 -38.21 -28.09
N GLU A 187 6.37 -39.38 -27.45
CA GLU A 187 6.93 -39.50 -26.10
C GLU A 187 8.40 -39.05 -26.05
N ALA A 188 9.20 -39.38 -27.08
CA ALA A 188 10.57 -38.89 -27.21
C ALA A 188 10.64 -37.36 -27.39
N GLU A 189 9.75 -36.77 -28.21
CA GLU A 189 9.63 -35.32 -28.37
C GLU A 189 9.17 -34.62 -27.09
N LEU A 190 8.26 -35.24 -26.34
CA LEU A 190 7.84 -34.73 -25.04
C LEU A 190 9.00 -34.75 -24.04
N GLU A 191 9.83 -35.79 -24.05
CA GLU A 191 11.00 -35.87 -23.18
C GLU A 191 12.07 -34.83 -23.56
N ASP A 192 12.34 -34.63 -24.84
CA ASP A 192 13.21 -33.56 -25.34
C ASP A 192 12.69 -32.18 -24.94
N ALA A 193 11.40 -31.90 -25.18
CA ALA A 193 10.77 -30.63 -24.80
C ALA A 193 10.82 -30.40 -23.28
N ASN A 194 10.60 -31.44 -22.46
CA ASN A 194 10.77 -31.36 -21.01
C ASN A 194 12.22 -31.09 -20.58
N SER A 195 13.20 -31.64 -21.31
CA SER A 195 14.61 -31.37 -21.05
C SER A 195 14.97 -29.91 -21.38
N ARG A 196 14.49 -29.39 -22.52
CA ARG A 196 14.61 -27.98 -22.91
C ARG A 196 13.93 -27.05 -21.91
N PHE A 197 12.76 -27.42 -21.41
CA PHE A 197 12.06 -26.65 -20.37
C PHE A 197 12.88 -26.56 -19.08
N LYS A 198 13.49 -27.68 -18.66
CA LYS A 198 14.35 -27.69 -17.47
C LYS A 198 15.61 -26.85 -17.65
N SER A 199 16.27 -26.91 -18.82
CA SER A 199 17.47 -26.10 -19.07
C SER A 199 17.14 -24.60 -19.13
N LEU A 200 16.10 -24.20 -19.85
CA LEU A 200 15.66 -22.79 -19.91
C LEU A 200 15.28 -22.25 -18.53
N LYS A 201 14.64 -23.06 -17.70
CA LYS A 201 14.32 -22.68 -16.31
C LYS A 201 15.58 -22.52 -15.46
N ALA A 202 16.59 -23.36 -15.65
CA ALA A 202 17.88 -23.24 -14.97
C ALA A 202 18.65 -21.99 -15.43
N ASP A 203 18.63 -21.69 -16.73
CA ASP A 203 19.25 -20.49 -17.30
C ASP A 203 18.61 -19.22 -16.72
N LEU A 204 17.28 -19.15 -16.64
CA LEU A 204 16.57 -18.02 -16.01
C LEU A 204 16.90 -17.89 -14.52
N ALA A 205 17.00 -19.00 -13.80
CA ALA A 205 17.44 -18.98 -12.39
C ALA A 205 18.88 -18.47 -12.24
N GLN A 206 19.75 -18.76 -13.20
CA GLN A 206 21.12 -18.22 -13.24
C GLN A 206 21.11 -16.73 -13.56
N LEU A 207 20.31 -16.28 -14.53
CA LEU A 207 20.16 -14.86 -14.85
C LEU A 207 19.58 -14.06 -13.67
N ALA A 208 18.73 -14.67 -12.84
CA ALA A 208 18.14 -14.02 -11.66
C ALA A 208 19.17 -13.58 -10.61
N THR A 209 20.37 -14.18 -10.59
CA THR A 209 21.48 -13.71 -9.75
C THR A 209 21.92 -12.28 -10.08
N LYS A 210 21.68 -11.83 -11.32
CA LYS A 210 22.04 -10.51 -11.84
C LYS A 210 20.88 -9.50 -11.79
N ALA A 211 19.75 -9.83 -11.17
CA ALA A 211 18.57 -8.97 -11.13
C ALA A 211 18.83 -7.59 -10.52
N ASP A 212 19.72 -7.48 -9.53
CA ASP A 212 20.11 -6.21 -8.91
C ASP A 212 20.76 -5.25 -9.91
N ARG A 213 21.59 -5.81 -10.79
CA ARG A 213 22.28 -5.04 -11.82
C ARG A 213 21.30 -4.38 -12.79
N LEU A 214 20.20 -5.09 -13.10
CA LEU A 214 19.12 -4.57 -13.94
C LEU A 214 18.27 -3.53 -13.19
N ARG A 215 18.06 -3.69 -11.87
CA ARG A 215 17.39 -2.67 -11.04
C ARG A 215 18.17 -1.34 -11.02
N ASP A 216 19.48 -1.40 -10.83
CA ASP A 216 20.32 -0.20 -10.85
C ASP A 216 20.30 0.50 -12.22
N ALA A 217 20.33 -0.29 -13.30
CA ALA A 217 20.25 0.24 -14.64
C ALA A 217 18.85 0.79 -14.99
N LEU A 218 17.77 0.16 -14.51
CA LEU A 218 16.40 0.67 -14.64
C LEU A 218 16.29 2.04 -13.98
N ALA A 219 16.83 2.20 -12.76
CA ALA A 219 16.85 3.50 -12.08
C ALA A 219 17.63 4.57 -12.89
N LYS A 220 18.60 4.16 -13.70
CA LYS A 220 19.28 5.07 -14.64
C LYS A 220 18.42 5.39 -15.87
N ILE A 221 17.78 4.40 -16.49
CA ILE A 221 16.85 4.59 -17.62
C ILE A 221 15.69 5.50 -17.22
N GLU A 222 15.13 5.34 -16.02
CA GLU A 222 14.07 6.21 -15.50
C GLU A 222 14.53 7.66 -15.34
N ARG A 223 15.76 7.87 -14.87
CA ARG A 223 16.37 9.20 -14.77
C ARG A 223 16.58 9.82 -16.15
N ASP A 224 17.08 9.04 -17.12
CA ASP A 224 17.29 9.49 -18.49
C ASP A 224 15.94 9.80 -19.16
N LEU A 225 14.91 8.97 -18.94
CA LEU A 225 13.54 9.19 -19.42
C LEU A 225 12.90 10.44 -18.81
N ALA A 226 13.10 10.68 -17.51
CA ALA A 226 12.59 11.89 -16.85
C ALA A 226 13.27 13.15 -17.39
N PHE A 227 14.59 13.12 -17.57
CA PHE A 227 15.34 14.21 -18.18
C PHE A 227 14.89 14.45 -19.62
N GLU A 228 14.75 13.38 -20.41
CA GLU A 228 14.36 13.47 -21.81
C GLU A 228 12.90 13.87 -21.98
N GLY A 229 12.01 13.42 -21.10
CA GLY A 229 10.62 13.85 -21.08
C GLY A 229 10.50 15.36 -20.83
N LEU A 230 11.25 15.88 -19.86
CA LEU A 230 11.32 17.33 -19.63
C LEU A 230 11.96 18.06 -20.81
N ARG A 231 13.09 17.58 -21.34
CA ARG A 231 13.78 18.19 -22.47
C ARG A 231 12.86 18.23 -23.69
N SER A 232 12.31 17.12 -24.13
CA SER A 232 11.48 17.09 -25.33
C SER A 232 10.12 17.77 -25.14
N GLY A 233 9.57 17.75 -23.93
CA GLY A 233 8.26 18.33 -23.63
C GLY A 233 8.24 19.86 -23.55
N ILE A 234 9.34 20.49 -23.13
CA ILE A 234 9.42 21.95 -22.97
C ILE A 234 9.02 22.68 -24.26
N ALA A 235 8.08 23.61 -24.12
CA ALA A 235 7.60 24.46 -25.18
C ALA A 235 8.71 25.38 -25.71
N THR A 236 8.70 25.58 -27.03
CA THR A 236 9.68 26.38 -27.76
C THR A 236 8.94 27.31 -28.72
N GLU A 237 9.36 28.57 -28.78
CA GLU A 237 8.87 29.55 -29.74
C GLU A 237 10.06 30.29 -30.34
N GLY A 238 10.29 30.11 -31.64
CA GLY A 238 11.47 30.65 -32.31
C GLY A 238 12.77 30.11 -31.70
N ALA A 239 13.60 31.00 -31.16
CA ALA A 239 14.91 30.66 -30.58
C ALA A 239 14.90 30.48 -29.05
N VAL A 240 13.73 30.60 -28.40
CA VAL A 240 13.60 30.52 -26.95
C VAL A 240 12.78 29.31 -26.53
N ALA A 241 13.16 28.75 -25.39
CA ALA A 241 12.49 27.67 -24.70
C ALA A 241 12.15 28.14 -23.28
N TRP A 242 10.99 27.76 -22.74
CA TRP A 242 10.62 28.13 -21.38
C TRP A 242 9.99 26.98 -20.62
N PHE A 243 10.17 27.00 -19.30
CA PHE A 243 9.53 26.05 -18.40
C PHE A 243 9.06 26.76 -17.13
N SER A 244 7.95 26.25 -16.61
CA SER A 244 7.35 26.65 -15.36
C SER A 244 7.66 25.63 -14.27
N GLY A 245 7.76 26.13 -13.05
CA GLY A 245 7.94 25.29 -11.88
C GLY A 245 7.80 26.07 -10.58
N TRP A 246 7.97 25.38 -9.47
CA TRP A 246 7.81 25.92 -8.14
C TRP A 246 9.12 25.88 -7.36
N VAL A 247 9.42 26.97 -6.67
CA VAL A 247 10.61 27.10 -5.81
C VAL A 247 10.19 27.59 -4.42
N PRO A 248 10.75 27.05 -3.33
CA PRO A 248 10.53 27.60 -2.00
C PRO A 248 11.06 29.04 -1.93
N ALA A 249 10.32 29.95 -1.31
CA ALA A 249 10.71 31.37 -1.23
C ALA A 249 12.08 31.59 -0.53
N LYS A 250 12.54 30.62 0.27
CA LYS A 250 13.89 30.65 0.87
C LYS A 250 15.01 30.45 -0.17
N ASP A 251 14.72 29.69 -1.22
CA ASP A 251 15.68 29.27 -2.25
C ASP A 251 15.62 30.18 -3.50
N GLU A 252 14.73 31.18 -3.50
CA GLU A 252 14.59 32.21 -4.56
C GLU A 252 15.93 32.87 -4.92
N LYS A 253 16.70 33.29 -3.91
CA LYS A 253 17.99 33.97 -4.14
C LYS A 253 19.01 33.07 -4.82
N ALA A 254 18.99 31.78 -4.52
CA ALA A 254 19.90 30.81 -5.13
C ALA A 254 19.58 30.63 -6.62
N LEU A 255 18.29 30.51 -6.96
CA LEU A 255 17.83 30.43 -8.35
C LEU A 255 18.12 31.71 -9.13
N SER A 256 17.81 32.87 -8.55
CA SER A 256 18.07 34.18 -9.17
C SER A 256 19.56 34.42 -9.45
N ALA A 257 20.44 34.11 -8.48
CA ALA A 257 21.88 34.23 -8.65
C ALA A 257 22.43 33.28 -9.73
N HIS A 258 21.84 32.09 -9.87
CA HIS A 258 22.23 31.14 -10.92
C HIS A 258 21.76 31.62 -12.30
N ALA A 259 20.51 32.04 -12.42
CA ALA A 259 19.93 32.56 -13.66
C ALA A 259 20.72 33.77 -14.18
N ALA A 260 21.10 34.70 -13.29
CA ALA A 260 21.91 35.87 -13.66
C ALA A 260 23.30 35.50 -14.21
N LYS A 261 23.95 34.48 -13.64
CA LYS A 261 25.26 33.98 -14.13
C LYS A 261 25.15 33.26 -15.47
N ALA A 262 24.06 32.54 -15.68
CA ALA A 262 23.82 31.77 -16.89
C ALA A 262 23.17 32.59 -18.02
N GLY A 263 22.78 33.84 -17.76
CA GLY A 263 22.12 34.71 -18.73
C GLY A 263 20.67 34.35 -19.03
N TRP A 264 19.98 33.69 -18.09
CA TRP A 264 18.58 33.28 -18.25
C TRP A 264 17.64 34.41 -17.82
N ALA A 265 16.49 34.50 -18.49
CA ALA A 265 15.40 35.34 -18.00
C ALA A 265 14.58 34.54 -16.98
N LEU A 266 14.37 35.11 -15.80
CA LEU A 266 13.66 34.50 -14.69
C LEU A 266 12.54 35.44 -14.23
N LEU A 267 11.31 34.94 -14.19
CA LEU A 267 10.17 35.59 -13.55
C LEU A 267 9.78 34.77 -12.31
N LEU A 268 9.65 35.44 -11.17
CA LEU A 268 9.19 34.84 -9.92
C LEU A 268 7.96 35.58 -9.42
N ASP A 269 6.85 34.87 -9.34
CA ASP A 269 5.56 35.40 -8.90
C ASP A 269 5.03 34.64 -7.67
N ASP A 270 4.14 35.29 -6.92
CA ASP A 270 3.38 34.61 -5.88
C ASP A 270 2.31 33.68 -6.48
N PRO A 271 2.01 32.52 -5.85
CA PRO A 271 0.98 31.62 -6.34
C PRO A 271 -0.38 32.31 -6.43
N LYS A 272 -1.07 32.19 -7.55
CA LYS A 272 -2.44 32.71 -7.70
C LYS A 272 -3.43 31.87 -6.87
N ASP A 273 -4.61 32.43 -6.59
CA ASP A 273 -5.63 31.75 -5.77
C ASP A 273 -6.15 30.45 -6.39
N GLU A 274 -6.14 30.36 -7.72
CA GLU A 274 -6.55 29.16 -8.47
C GLU A 274 -5.42 28.13 -8.64
N GLU A 275 -4.18 28.49 -8.32
CA GLU A 275 -3.02 27.61 -8.49
C GLU A 275 -2.80 26.75 -7.24
N LEU A 276 -2.46 25.48 -7.47
CA LEU A 276 -2.12 24.50 -6.44
C LEU A 276 -0.60 24.22 -6.49
N PRO A 277 0.22 24.98 -5.77
CA PRO A 277 1.65 24.70 -5.66
C PRO A 277 1.92 23.41 -4.87
N PRO A 278 3.09 22.79 -5.06
CA PRO A 278 3.51 21.64 -4.28
C PRO A 278 3.71 21.99 -2.81
N THR A 279 3.51 21.01 -1.93
CA THR A 279 3.66 21.20 -0.50
C THR A 279 5.03 20.71 -0.02
N LYS A 280 5.81 21.62 0.59
CA LYS A 280 7.03 21.30 1.34
C LYS A 280 6.77 21.55 2.83
N VAL A 281 6.70 20.47 3.61
CA VAL A 281 6.51 20.57 5.06
C VAL A 281 7.88 20.69 5.75
N GLU A 282 8.17 21.86 6.29
CA GLU A 282 9.37 22.13 7.07
C GLU A 282 9.05 22.07 8.56
N ASN A 283 9.38 20.93 9.17
CA ASN A 283 9.18 20.69 10.60
C ASN A 283 10.50 20.72 11.36
N ASN A 284 10.45 21.19 12.62
CA ASN A 284 11.58 21.06 13.53
C ASN A 284 11.89 19.56 13.76
N ALA A 285 13.10 19.25 14.24
CA ALA A 285 13.53 17.87 14.42
C ALA A 285 12.61 17.04 15.35
N ALA A 286 11.93 17.70 16.30
CA ALA A 286 11.00 17.06 17.22
C ALA A 286 9.66 16.67 16.57
N VAL A 287 9.15 17.49 15.65
CA VAL A 287 7.89 17.22 14.93
C VAL A 287 8.14 16.37 13.70
N ARG A 288 9.32 16.47 13.08
CA ARG A 288 9.69 15.70 11.87
C ARG A 288 9.62 14.19 12.08
N ILE A 289 9.71 13.71 13.32
CA ILE A 289 9.62 12.28 13.62
C ILE A 289 8.30 11.65 13.16
N ILE A 290 7.23 12.41 12.93
CA ILE A 290 5.96 11.87 12.42
C ILE A 290 5.95 11.62 10.89
N GLN A 291 6.91 12.17 10.14
CA GLN A 291 6.94 12.06 8.67
C GLN A 291 6.80 10.63 8.13
N PRO A 292 7.45 9.59 8.71
CA PRO A 292 7.29 8.22 8.24
C PRO A 292 5.84 7.71 8.21
N ILE A 293 4.98 8.23 9.09
CA ILE A 293 3.54 7.90 9.08
C ILE A 293 2.85 8.56 7.90
N PHE A 294 3.10 9.85 7.63
CA PHE A 294 2.55 10.52 6.46
C PHE A 294 3.04 9.90 5.15
N ASP A 295 4.32 9.54 5.08
CA ASP A 295 4.91 8.83 3.94
C ASP A 295 4.25 7.46 3.74
N PHE A 296 4.01 6.70 4.82
CA PHE A 296 3.31 5.41 4.77
C PHE A 296 1.85 5.55 4.32
N LEU A 297 1.16 6.60 4.75
CA LEU A 297 -0.22 6.87 4.36
C LEU A 297 -0.34 7.45 2.95
N GLY A 298 0.76 7.93 2.35
CA GLY A 298 0.76 8.59 1.05
C GLY A 298 -0.02 9.91 1.05
N THR A 299 -0.23 10.52 2.22
CA THR A 299 -1.03 11.75 2.35
C THR A 299 -0.15 12.98 2.45
N VAL A 300 -0.50 13.99 1.66
CA VAL A 300 0.20 15.29 1.65
C VAL A 300 -0.86 16.38 1.82
N PRO A 301 -0.72 17.27 2.81
CA PRO A 301 -1.65 18.37 2.95
C PRO A 301 -1.56 19.29 1.74
N ASN A 302 -2.68 19.91 1.37
CA ASN A 302 -2.67 20.96 0.35
C ASN A 302 -1.82 22.15 0.85
N TYR A 303 -1.19 22.89 -0.06
CA TYR A 303 -0.32 24.02 0.28
C TYR A 303 -1.03 25.08 1.14
N ARG A 304 -2.33 25.27 0.91
CA ARG A 304 -3.17 26.23 1.65
C ARG A 304 -3.81 25.65 2.91
N GLU A 305 -3.57 24.37 3.22
CA GLU A 305 -4.08 23.73 4.43
C GLU A 305 -3.18 23.96 5.64
N PHE A 306 -3.70 23.62 6.82
CA PHE A 306 -2.91 23.67 8.03
C PHE A 306 -1.89 22.52 8.10
N ASP A 307 -0.71 22.86 8.60
CA ASP A 307 0.18 21.84 9.13
C ASP A 307 -0.36 21.31 10.47
N ILE A 308 -0.77 20.04 10.46
CA ILE A 308 -1.23 19.33 11.66
C ILE A 308 -0.17 18.41 12.27
N SER A 309 1.06 18.39 11.75
CA SER A 309 2.09 17.41 12.12
C SER A 309 2.33 17.32 13.63
N LEU A 310 2.37 18.46 14.33
CA LEU A 310 2.56 18.50 15.78
C LEU A 310 1.38 17.87 16.53
N TRP A 311 0.15 18.27 16.17
CA TRP A 311 -1.06 17.77 16.83
C TRP A 311 -1.26 16.29 16.54
N PHE A 312 -1.02 15.89 15.29
CA PHE A 312 -1.01 14.49 14.89
C PHE A 312 -0.02 13.71 15.73
N LEU A 313 1.24 14.15 15.86
CA LEU A 313 2.26 13.46 16.67
C LEU A 313 1.83 13.27 18.12
N LEU A 314 1.27 14.31 18.74
CA LEU A 314 0.84 14.29 20.15
C LEU A 314 -0.33 13.32 20.36
N PHE A 315 -1.42 13.48 19.60
CA PHE A 315 -2.61 12.64 19.76
C PHE A 315 -2.38 11.21 19.28
N PHE A 316 -1.70 11.03 18.15
CA PHE A 316 -1.30 9.71 17.66
C PHE A 316 -0.43 8.96 18.67
N GLY A 317 0.50 9.65 19.34
CA GLY A 317 1.31 9.05 20.40
C GLY A 317 0.48 8.53 21.57
N ILE A 318 -0.50 9.31 22.03
CA ILE A 318 -1.44 8.90 23.08
C ILE A 318 -2.30 7.71 22.61
N PHE A 319 -2.87 7.78 21.40
CA PHE A 319 -3.73 6.74 20.86
C PHE A 319 -2.98 5.43 20.65
N PHE A 320 -1.74 5.50 20.17
CA PHE A 320 -0.85 4.37 20.06
C PHE A 320 -0.64 3.70 21.43
N ALA A 321 -0.34 4.52 22.45
CA ALA A 321 -0.12 4.02 23.80
C ALA A 321 -1.37 3.35 24.39
N MET A 322 -2.55 3.95 24.18
CA MET A 322 -3.84 3.38 24.62
C MET A 322 -4.21 2.08 23.92
N ILE A 323 -3.99 1.99 22.60
CA ILE A 323 -4.32 0.80 21.80
C ILE A 323 -3.42 -0.37 22.18
N PHE A 324 -2.10 -0.15 22.33
CA PHE A 324 -1.20 -1.21 22.77
C PHE A 324 -1.41 -1.56 24.25
N GLY A 325 -1.73 -0.57 25.09
CA GLY A 325 -2.31 -0.76 26.41
C GLY A 325 -1.41 -1.41 27.48
N ASP A 326 -0.27 -1.98 27.10
CA ASP A 326 0.54 -2.89 27.94
C ASP A 326 2.00 -2.44 28.02
N GLY A 327 2.48 -2.27 29.25
CA GLY A 327 3.84 -1.80 29.53
C GLY A 327 4.90 -2.83 29.16
N GLY A 328 4.58 -4.12 29.22
CA GLY A 328 5.47 -5.21 28.81
C GLY A 328 5.73 -5.18 27.30
N TYR A 329 4.69 -4.97 26.50
CA TYR A 329 4.84 -4.76 25.06
C TYR A 329 5.59 -3.47 24.75
N GLY A 330 5.31 -2.40 25.51
CA GLY A 330 6.05 -1.14 25.44
C GLY A 330 7.56 -1.35 25.63
N ILE A 331 7.98 -2.10 26.66
CA ILE A 331 9.39 -2.39 26.92
C ILE A 331 10.00 -3.20 25.78
N LEU A 332 9.31 -4.24 25.28
CA LEU A 332 9.80 -5.04 24.16
C LEU A 332 10.06 -4.17 22.92
N MET A 333 9.10 -3.32 22.56
CA MET A 333 9.24 -2.37 21.46
C MET A 333 10.37 -1.36 21.72
N LEU A 334 10.49 -0.85 22.95
CA LEU A 334 11.53 0.09 23.35
C LEU A 334 12.93 -0.53 23.22
N LEU A 335 13.12 -1.78 23.66
CA LEU A 335 14.38 -2.50 23.52
C LEU A 335 14.78 -2.71 22.06
N ILE A 336 13.81 -3.06 21.20
CA ILE A 336 14.04 -3.19 19.75
C ILE A 336 14.45 -1.83 19.16
N ALA A 337 13.75 -0.76 19.54
CA ALA A 337 14.02 0.59 19.08
C ALA A 337 15.40 1.10 19.53
N LEU A 338 15.79 0.82 20.78
CA LEU A 338 17.11 1.13 21.32
C LEU A 338 18.19 0.35 20.59
N PHE A 339 18.02 -0.96 20.39
CA PHE A 339 18.97 -1.79 19.64
C PHE A 339 19.17 -1.26 18.21
N ALA A 340 18.09 -0.90 17.51
CA ALA A 340 18.16 -0.29 16.19
C ALA A 340 18.92 1.06 16.21
N SER A 341 18.69 1.87 17.24
CA SER A 341 19.40 3.14 17.44
C SER A 341 20.90 2.94 17.67
N PHE A 342 21.28 1.99 18.53
CA PHE A 342 22.69 1.65 18.78
C PHE A 342 23.38 1.14 17.52
N LYS A 343 22.72 0.28 16.72
CA LYS A 343 23.27 -0.22 15.45
C LYS A 343 23.47 0.92 14.44
N GLY A 344 22.51 1.85 14.33
CA GLY A 344 22.61 3.01 13.44
C GLY A 344 23.75 3.96 13.82
N LEU A 345 23.91 4.23 15.13
CA LEU A 345 25.01 5.05 15.66
C LEU A 345 26.36 4.38 15.44
N LYS A 346 26.48 3.07 15.69
CA LYS A 346 27.72 2.31 15.47
C LYS A 346 28.13 2.27 13.99
N ALA A 347 27.16 2.32 13.07
CA ALA A 347 27.38 2.38 11.64
C ALA A 347 27.68 3.80 11.11
N GLY A 348 27.73 4.83 11.98
CA GLY A 348 27.97 6.23 11.58
C GLY A 348 26.79 6.89 10.85
N LYS A 349 25.64 6.23 10.71
CA LYS A 349 24.49 6.70 9.93
C LYS A 349 23.50 7.56 10.73
N GLY A 350 23.75 7.76 12.03
CA GLY A 350 22.81 8.44 12.93
C GLY A 350 21.54 7.62 13.21
N VAL A 351 20.60 8.20 13.96
CA VAL A 351 19.29 7.58 14.23
C VAL A 351 18.27 8.13 13.23
N GLY A 352 17.72 7.27 12.38
CA GLY A 352 16.68 7.63 11.42
C GLY A 352 15.38 8.06 12.09
N ASP A 353 14.59 8.89 11.41
CA ASP A 353 13.39 9.49 12.00
C ASP A 353 12.31 8.43 12.35
N GLY A 354 12.23 7.33 11.60
CA GLY A 354 11.36 6.19 11.94
C GLY A 354 11.74 5.50 13.26
N VAL A 355 13.04 5.40 13.56
CA VAL A 355 13.50 4.82 14.83
C VAL A 355 13.22 5.78 15.99
N LYS A 356 13.38 7.09 15.79
CA LYS A 356 13.00 8.11 16.80
C LYS A 356 11.50 8.08 17.09
N LEU A 357 10.67 7.95 16.06
CA LEU A 357 9.24 7.78 16.22
C LEU A 357 8.92 6.53 17.03
N PHE A 358 9.54 5.40 16.67
CA PHE A 358 9.30 4.14 17.37
C PHE A 358 9.77 4.20 18.84
N LEU A 359 10.87 4.90 19.13
CA LEU A 359 11.30 5.21 20.51
C LEU A 359 10.27 6.06 21.26
N PHE A 360 9.74 7.10 20.62
CA PHE A 360 8.74 7.98 21.21
C PHE A 360 7.45 7.20 21.56
N LEU A 361 6.93 6.44 20.59
CA LEU A 361 5.71 5.65 20.74
C LEU A 361 5.86 4.55 21.79
N SER A 362 6.95 3.77 21.75
CA SER A 362 7.21 2.73 22.74
C SER A 362 7.35 3.29 24.16
N THR A 363 8.01 4.45 24.32
CA THR A 363 8.10 5.14 25.62
C THR A 363 6.72 5.52 26.14
N LEU A 364 5.86 6.10 25.29
CA LEU A 364 4.49 6.43 25.69
C LEU A 364 3.66 5.18 26.05
N THR A 365 3.84 4.07 25.33
CA THR A 365 3.20 2.78 25.69
C THR A 365 3.66 2.28 27.06
N VAL A 366 4.95 2.38 27.39
CA VAL A 366 5.45 2.02 28.73
C VAL A 366 4.83 2.91 29.80
N VAL A 367 4.76 4.22 29.57
CA VAL A 367 4.10 5.16 30.50
C VAL A 367 2.63 4.77 30.67
N TRP A 368 1.90 4.57 29.58
CA TRP A 368 0.49 4.19 29.64
C TRP A 368 0.26 2.86 30.34
N GLY A 369 1.01 1.81 30.01
CA GLY A 369 0.93 0.52 30.68
C GLY A 369 1.29 0.58 32.16
N SER A 370 2.21 1.48 32.54
CA SER A 370 2.52 1.76 33.94
C SER A 370 1.35 2.43 34.65
N LEU A 371 0.69 3.41 34.00
CA LEU A 371 -0.48 4.12 34.55
C LEU A 371 -1.71 3.21 34.69
N THR A 372 -1.92 2.28 33.75
CA THR A 372 -3.02 1.29 33.82
C THR A 372 -2.66 0.05 34.64
N GLY A 373 -1.40 -0.08 35.07
CA GLY A 373 -0.93 -1.27 35.78
C GLY A 373 -1.00 -2.56 34.95
N THR A 374 -0.91 -2.44 33.62
CA THR A 374 -1.00 -3.58 32.70
C THR A 374 0.39 -4.01 32.25
N TRP A 375 0.80 -5.22 32.63
CA TRP A 375 2.10 -5.81 32.30
C TRP A 375 1.92 -7.24 31.81
N PHE A 376 2.06 -7.49 30.51
CA PHE A 376 1.79 -8.78 29.85
C PHE A 376 0.42 -9.40 30.22
N GLY A 377 -0.57 -8.59 30.60
CA GLY A 377 -1.86 -9.07 31.15
C GLY A 377 -1.75 -9.89 32.44
N LEU A 378 -0.74 -9.65 33.27
CA LEU A 378 -0.57 -10.30 34.59
C LEU A 378 -1.55 -9.76 35.63
N GLU A 379 -1.85 -10.58 36.64
CA GLU A 379 -2.65 -10.18 37.80
C GLU A 379 -1.83 -9.28 38.75
N LYS A 380 -2.53 -8.45 39.53
CA LYS A 380 -1.94 -7.53 40.52
C LYS A 380 -0.90 -8.20 41.42
N ALA A 381 -1.18 -9.42 41.88
CA ALA A 381 -0.31 -10.15 42.81
C ALA A 381 1.07 -10.49 42.21
N SER A 382 1.18 -10.60 40.89
CA SER A 382 2.43 -10.93 40.20
C SER A 382 3.24 -9.70 39.80
N ILE A 383 2.66 -8.50 39.91
CA ILE A 383 3.32 -7.24 39.55
C ILE A 383 4.17 -6.74 40.73
N PRO A 384 5.44 -6.39 40.53
CA PRO A 384 6.27 -5.78 41.58
C PRO A 384 5.62 -4.56 42.24
N GLY A 385 5.75 -4.42 43.56
CA GLY A 385 5.07 -3.36 44.33
C GLY A 385 5.38 -1.93 43.87
N PHE A 386 6.57 -1.66 43.33
CA PHE A 386 6.90 -0.36 42.77
C PHE A 386 6.11 -0.03 41.49
N LEU A 387 5.79 -1.03 40.67
CA LEU A 387 4.94 -0.86 39.49
C LEU A 387 3.47 -0.71 39.87
N GLN A 388 3.02 -1.38 40.94
CA GLN A 388 1.68 -1.17 41.48
C GLN A 388 1.50 0.26 41.98
N ALA A 389 2.52 0.84 42.63
CA ALA A 389 2.48 2.21 43.13
C ALA A 389 2.47 3.28 42.02
N LEU A 390 2.93 2.94 40.81
CA LEU A 390 2.94 3.84 39.65
C LEU A 390 1.59 3.84 38.90
N ALA A 391 0.76 2.82 39.12
CA ALA A 391 -0.57 2.75 38.53
C ALA A 391 -1.53 3.76 39.16
N LEU A 392 -2.34 4.40 38.33
CA LEU A 392 -3.41 5.27 38.78
C LEU A 392 -4.62 4.41 39.12
N GLU A 393 -5.02 4.39 40.39
CA GLU A 393 -6.13 3.55 40.87
C GLU A 393 -7.42 3.64 40.02
N PRO A 394 -7.83 4.81 39.49
CA PRO A 394 -8.99 4.88 38.59
C PRO A 394 -8.82 4.16 37.25
N LEU A 395 -7.60 4.04 36.74
CA LEU A 395 -7.28 3.43 35.44
C LEU A 395 -6.70 2.02 35.57
N ALA A 396 -6.42 1.59 36.80
CA ALA A 396 -5.75 0.34 37.06
C ALA A 396 -6.60 -0.86 36.60
N SER A 397 -5.96 -1.83 35.94
CA SER A 397 -6.62 -3.01 35.38
C SER A 397 -7.39 -3.86 36.41
N TRP A 398 -7.01 -3.79 37.68
CA TRP A 398 -7.68 -4.46 38.80
C TRP A 398 -8.88 -3.70 39.38
N ASN A 399 -9.11 -2.46 38.97
CA ASN A 399 -10.27 -1.68 39.40
C ASN A 399 -11.48 -2.04 38.51
N PRO A 400 -12.61 -2.51 39.09
CA PRO A 400 -13.82 -2.83 38.33
C PRO A 400 -14.38 -1.65 37.51
N ALA A 401 -14.15 -0.41 37.96
CA ALA A 401 -14.59 0.80 37.27
C ALA A 401 -13.61 1.28 36.18
N SER A 402 -12.44 0.63 36.00
CA SER A 402 -11.42 1.12 35.07
C SER A 402 -11.92 1.16 33.62
N GLY A 403 -12.75 0.20 33.22
CA GLY A 403 -13.35 0.17 31.89
C GLY A 403 -14.16 1.44 31.58
N ASP A 404 -14.98 1.90 32.53
CA ASP A 404 -15.77 3.12 32.36
C ASP A 404 -14.91 4.38 32.46
N ASN A 405 -13.93 4.39 33.36
CA ASN A 405 -12.97 5.50 33.46
C ASN A 405 -12.14 5.68 32.17
N ILE A 406 -11.74 4.57 31.52
CA ILE A 406 -11.06 4.59 30.23
C ILE A 406 -11.99 5.13 29.14
N LYS A 407 -13.28 4.76 29.13
CA LYS A 407 -14.26 5.34 28.18
C LYS A 407 -14.39 6.85 28.37
N VAL A 408 -14.53 7.32 29.61
CA VAL A 408 -14.62 8.75 29.94
C VAL A 408 -13.36 9.48 29.46
N LEU A 409 -12.18 8.91 29.67
CA LEU A 409 -10.92 9.47 29.19
C LEU A 409 -10.84 9.52 27.66
N CYS A 410 -11.33 8.50 26.95
CA CYS A 410 -11.43 8.52 25.49
C CYS A 410 -12.30 9.69 25.00
N PHE A 411 -13.44 9.93 25.64
CA PHE A 411 -14.31 11.05 25.29
C PHE A 411 -13.71 12.40 25.64
N ILE A 412 -12.95 12.51 26.74
CA ILE A 412 -12.17 13.72 27.06
C ILE A 412 -11.14 13.99 25.97
N LEU A 413 -10.38 12.98 25.54
CA LEU A 413 -9.39 13.12 24.48
C LEU A 413 -10.04 13.54 23.15
N GLY A 414 -11.17 12.94 22.79
CA GLY A 414 -11.93 13.33 21.61
C GLY A 414 -12.46 14.76 21.69
N ALA A 415 -13.05 15.15 22.81
CA ALA A 415 -13.51 16.52 23.03
C ALA A 415 -12.36 17.53 22.93
N ILE A 416 -11.19 17.23 23.52
CA ILE A 416 -10.00 18.09 23.43
C ILE A 416 -9.50 18.17 22.00
N GLN A 417 -9.33 17.04 21.30
CA GLN A 417 -8.83 17.01 19.93
C GLN A 417 -9.74 17.79 18.97
N LEU A 418 -11.05 17.57 19.03
CA LEU A 418 -12.03 18.30 18.21
C LEU A 418 -12.10 19.79 18.60
N SER A 419 -11.96 20.12 19.89
CA SER A 419 -11.90 21.51 20.35
C SER A 419 -10.68 22.25 19.79
N VAL A 420 -9.52 21.58 19.76
CA VAL A 420 -8.30 22.15 19.15
C VAL A 420 -8.52 22.44 17.67
N ALA A 421 -9.27 21.59 16.94
CA ALA A 421 -9.57 21.83 15.54
C ALA A 421 -10.37 23.12 15.34
N HIS A 422 -11.49 23.27 16.06
CA HIS A 422 -12.32 24.48 15.97
C HIS A 422 -11.60 25.73 16.46
N LEU A 423 -10.76 25.63 17.49
CA LEU A 423 -9.97 26.76 17.97
C LEU A 423 -8.98 27.24 16.90
N LYS A 424 -8.29 26.33 16.19
CA LYS A 424 -7.39 26.71 15.08
C LYS A 424 -8.15 27.34 13.92
N ASN A 425 -9.32 26.80 13.56
CA ASN A 425 -10.17 27.41 12.55
C ASN A 425 -10.66 28.80 12.97
N ALA A 426 -11.03 28.99 14.23
CA ALA A 426 -11.46 30.29 14.75
C ALA A 426 -10.33 31.33 14.65
N VAL A 427 -9.08 30.94 14.93
CA VAL A 427 -7.91 31.81 14.77
C VAL A 427 -7.67 32.19 13.30
N ARG A 428 -7.86 31.26 12.35
CA ARG A 428 -7.75 31.54 10.90
C ARG A 428 -8.85 32.46 10.41
N ASP A 429 -10.08 32.23 10.87
CA ASP A 429 -11.25 32.96 10.40
C ASP A 429 -11.33 34.35 11.07
N PHE A 430 -10.58 34.60 12.15
CA PHE A 430 -10.50 35.91 12.81
C PHE A 430 -9.81 36.96 11.91
N PRO A 431 -10.35 38.21 11.80
CA PRO A 431 -11.50 38.77 12.52
C PRO A 431 -12.84 38.69 11.76
N LYS A 432 -12.96 37.90 10.68
CA LYS A 432 -14.22 37.78 9.92
C LYS A 432 -15.30 37.15 10.80
N PRO A 433 -16.58 37.56 10.70
CA PRO A 433 -17.67 37.01 11.53
C PRO A 433 -17.80 35.48 11.54
N LYS A 434 -17.27 34.80 10.51
CA LYS A 434 -17.13 33.33 10.43
C LYS A 434 -16.45 32.71 11.66
N PHE A 435 -15.57 33.43 12.36
CA PHE A 435 -14.95 32.95 13.61
C PHE A 435 -16.01 32.65 14.70
N LEU A 436 -17.11 33.40 14.75
CA LEU A 436 -18.21 33.16 15.70
C LEU A 436 -18.92 31.83 15.42
N GLY A 437 -18.98 31.42 14.14
CA GLY A 437 -19.48 30.10 13.75
C GLY A 437 -18.57 28.98 14.27
N GLN A 438 -17.25 29.17 14.23
CA GLN A 438 -16.30 28.21 14.80
C GLN A 438 -16.37 28.13 16.33
N LEU A 439 -16.62 29.26 17.01
CA LEU A 439 -16.90 29.26 18.45
C LEU A 439 -18.24 28.58 18.77
N GLY A 440 -19.23 28.70 17.89
CA GLY A 440 -20.47 27.93 17.96
C GLY A 440 -20.23 26.43 17.86
N SER A 441 -19.41 25.99 16.90
CA SER A 441 -19.04 24.58 16.73
C SER A 441 -18.22 24.06 17.91
N LEU A 442 -17.36 24.89 18.51
CA LEU A 442 -16.66 24.56 19.76
C LEU A 442 -17.65 24.36 20.92
N ALA A 443 -18.65 25.25 21.06
CA ALA A 443 -19.71 25.09 22.05
C ALA A 443 -20.51 23.81 21.82
N LEU A 444 -20.79 23.45 20.56
CA LEU A 444 -21.41 22.17 20.20
C LEU A 444 -20.57 20.99 20.65
N VAL A 445 -19.26 20.95 20.39
CA VAL A 445 -18.37 19.86 20.87
C VAL A 445 -18.49 19.70 22.39
N LEU A 446 -18.40 20.80 23.14
CA LEU A 446 -18.43 20.77 24.61
C LEU A 446 -19.81 20.36 25.15
N GLY A 447 -20.89 20.83 24.52
CA GLY A 447 -22.26 20.44 24.87
C GLY A 447 -22.53 18.97 24.57
N MET A 448 -22.15 18.51 23.37
CA MET A 448 -22.30 17.12 22.94
C MET A 448 -21.47 16.17 23.78
N TYR A 449 -20.29 16.58 24.28
CA TYR A 449 -19.50 15.78 25.21
C TYR A 449 -20.30 15.38 26.46
N PHE A 450 -21.01 16.31 27.11
CA PHE A 450 -21.85 15.97 28.27
C PHE A 450 -23.02 15.05 27.89
N MET A 451 -23.59 15.22 26.70
CA MET A 451 -24.64 14.33 26.19
C MET A 451 -24.11 12.91 25.95
N VAL A 452 -22.89 12.77 25.43
CA VAL A 452 -22.22 11.48 25.25
C VAL A 452 -21.96 10.80 26.59
N LEU A 453 -21.45 11.52 27.59
CA LEU A 453 -21.26 10.94 28.93
C LEU A 453 -22.58 10.44 29.54
N ASN A 454 -23.64 11.23 29.42
CA ASN A 454 -24.96 10.88 29.93
C ASN A 454 -25.52 9.62 29.26
N LEU A 455 -25.44 9.53 27.93
CA LEU A 455 -26.10 8.48 27.16
C LEU A 455 -25.27 7.19 27.06
N VAL A 456 -23.94 7.30 27.01
CA VAL A 456 -23.05 6.15 26.75
C VAL A 456 -22.44 5.58 28.03
N VAL A 457 -22.15 6.43 29.03
CA VAL A 457 -21.52 5.97 30.28
C VAL A 457 -22.58 5.70 31.33
N SER A 458 -23.26 6.74 31.82
CA SER A 458 -24.38 6.59 32.78
C SER A 458 -25.12 7.90 32.96
N ALA A 459 -26.45 7.85 32.85
CA ALA A 459 -27.31 9.01 33.05
C ALA A 459 -27.38 9.44 34.52
N GLU A 460 -27.19 8.51 35.46
CA GLU A 460 -27.20 8.78 36.90
C GLU A 460 -25.90 9.46 37.36
N LEU A 461 -24.76 9.02 36.83
CA LEU A 461 -23.45 9.57 37.19
C LEU A 461 -23.14 10.89 36.46
N TYR A 462 -23.65 11.04 35.23
CA TYR A 462 -23.36 12.20 34.38
C TYR A 462 -24.65 12.86 33.87
N PRO A 463 -25.45 13.50 34.74
CA PRO A 463 -26.61 14.26 34.30
C PRO A 463 -26.17 15.43 33.39
N ILE A 464 -26.94 15.69 32.32
CA ILE A 464 -26.64 16.82 31.43
C ILE A 464 -26.85 18.12 32.22
N PRO A 465 -25.80 18.93 32.44
CA PRO A 465 -25.96 20.18 33.16
C PRO A 465 -26.76 21.18 32.31
N GLN A 466 -27.50 22.09 32.96
CA GLN A 466 -28.32 23.09 32.25
C GLN A 466 -27.50 23.92 31.25
N PHE A 467 -26.27 24.29 31.60
CA PHE A 467 -25.39 25.00 30.68
C PHE A 467 -24.98 24.15 29.47
N GLY A 468 -24.95 22.82 29.59
CA GLY A 468 -24.68 21.91 28.47
C GLY A 468 -25.75 22.00 27.39
N LEU A 469 -27.02 22.12 27.79
CA LEU A 469 -28.13 22.35 26.85
C LEU A 469 -28.01 23.73 26.17
N TYR A 470 -27.61 24.76 26.92
CA TYR A 470 -27.36 26.09 26.33
C TYR A 470 -26.17 26.10 25.37
N LEU A 471 -25.13 25.31 25.64
CA LEU A 471 -24.00 25.14 24.72
C LEU A 471 -24.44 24.47 23.42
N ILE A 472 -25.31 23.46 23.48
CA ILE A 472 -25.83 22.80 22.28
C ILE A 472 -26.72 23.77 21.48
N ALA A 473 -27.73 24.36 22.12
CA ALA A 473 -28.68 25.24 21.44
C ALA A 473 -28.02 26.53 20.92
N GLY A 474 -27.21 27.18 21.77
CA GLY A 474 -26.46 28.38 21.42
C GLY A 474 -25.36 28.12 20.39
N GLY A 475 -24.66 27.00 20.52
CA GLY A 475 -23.65 26.56 19.55
C GLY A 475 -24.25 26.30 18.17
N PHE A 476 -25.39 25.60 18.10
CA PHE A 476 -26.13 25.39 16.87
C PHE A 476 -26.56 26.72 16.24
N ALA A 477 -27.16 27.63 17.03
CA ALA A 477 -27.59 28.93 16.52
C ALA A 477 -26.40 29.76 15.98
N ALA A 478 -25.28 29.77 16.69
CA ALA A 478 -24.08 30.48 16.25
C ALA A 478 -23.48 29.87 14.97
N SER A 479 -23.33 28.55 14.89
CA SER A 479 -22.87 27.87 13.67
C SER A 479 -23.83 28.07 12.50
N PHE A 480 -25.14 28.08 12.75
CA PHE A 480 -26.16 28.32 11.73
C PHE A 480 -26.12 29.74 11.17
N ILE A 481 -25.96 30.75 12.03
CA ILE A 481 -25.97 32.16 11.61
C ILE A 481 -24.64 32.56 10.97
N PHE A 482 -23.51 32.12 11.55
CA PHE A 482 -22.18 32.63 11.21
C PHE A 482 -21.32 31.64 10.40
N GLY A 483 -21.66 30.35 10.34
CA GLY A 483 -20.85 29.33 9.66
C GLY A 483 -20.69 29.54 8.15
N SER A 484 -21.74 30.05 7.50
CA SER A 484 -21.81 30.29 6.05
C SER A 484 -21.49 31.75 5.66
N TRP A 485 -20.82 32.50 6.54
CA TRP A 485 -20.62 33.93 6.34
C TRP A 485 -19.51 34.25 5.34
N GLU A 486 -19.89 34.54 4.09
CA GLU A 486 -18.98 34.95 3.00
C GLU A 486 -19.20 36.42 2.59
N THR A 487 -20.44 36.83 2.33
CA THR A 487 -20.77 38.15 1.72
C THR A 487 -21.73 39.03 2.56
N GLY A 488 -22.44 38.48 3.56
CA GLY A 488 -23.29 39.26 4.49
C GLY A 488 -24.27 38.42 5.33
N PRO A 489 -24.96 39.02 6.33
CA PRO A 489 -25.80 38.31 7.30
C PRO A 489 -27.02 37.62 6.68
N VAL A 490 -27.73 38.33 5.80
CA VAL A 490 -28.97 37.82 5.19
C VAL A 490 -28.66 36.64 4.28
N GLN A 491 -27.57 36.75 3.49
CA GLN A 491 -27.13 35.70 2.59
C GLN A 491 -26.64 34.47 3.37
N ALA A 492 -25.89 34.66 4.46
CA ALA A 492 -25.44 33.57 5.31
C ALA A 492 -26.61 32.77 5.90
N ILE A 493 -27.64 33.45 6.42
CA ILE A 493 -28.85 32.78 6.94
C ILE A 493 -29.60 32.07 5.81
N LEU A 494 -29.72 32.69 4.63
CA LEU A 494 -30.40 32.09 3.49
C LEU A 494 -29.68 30.83 2.98
N ASP A 495 -28.35 30.84 2.93
CA ASP A 495 -27.55 29.68 2.53
C ASP A 495 -27.55 28.60 3.61
N SER A 496 -27.58 28.97 4.89
CA SER A 496 -27.81 28.01 5.98
C SER A 496 -29.21 27.38 5.95
N LEU A 497 -30.25 28.13 5.54
CA LEU A 497 -31.60 27.58 5.33
C LEU A 497 -31.65 26.61 4.14
N LYS A 498 -30.96 26.91 3.04
CA LYS A 498 -30.83 25.98 1.90
C LYS A 498 -30.14 24.68 2.33
N ASN A 499 -29.12 24.79 3.18
CA ASN A 499 -28.32 23.67 3.65
C ASN A 499 -28.76 23.13 5.02
N ILE A 500 -30.00 23.40 5.46
CA ILE A 500 -30.45 23.09 6.83
C ILE A 500 -30.34 21.60 7.16
N ILE A 501 -30.62 20.73 6.19
CA ILE A 501 -30.51 19.28 6.35
C ILE A 501 -29.05 18.90 6.62
N SER A 502 -28.11 19.44 5.83
CA SER A 502 -26.68 19.18 5.99
C SER A 502 -26.13 19.74 7.30
N ILE A 503 -26.55 20.95 7.71
CA ILE A 503 -26.13 21.54 8.99
C ILE A 503 -26.67 20.74 10.18
N PHE A 504 -27.94 20.31 10.11
CA PHE A 504 -28.53 19.47 11.15
C PHE A 504 -27.84 18.11 11.23
N LEU A 505 -27.62 17.44 10.09
CA LEU A 505 -26.89 16.17 10.05
C LEU A 505 -25.46 16.34 10.56
N GLY A 506 -24.76 17.40 10.15
CA GLY A 506 -23.44 17.73 10.64
C GLY A 506 -23.42 17.96 12.16
N THR A 507 -24.47 18.58 12.73
CA THR A 507 -24.62 18.75 14.18
C THR A 507 -24.76 17.40 14.89
N VAL A 508 -25.54 16.47 14.34
CA VAL A 508 -25.66 15.10 14.86
C VAL A 508 -24.32 14.35 14.73
N SER A 509 -23.55 14.60 13.68
CA SER A 509 -22.23 13.99 13.50
C SER A 509 -21.28 14.30 14.66
N PHE A 510 -21.30 15.49 15.27
CA PHE A 510 -20.47 15.79 16.46
C PHE A 510 -20.63 14.76 17.58
N PHE A 511 -21.85 14.25 17.79
CA PHE A 511 -22.08 13.18 18.76
C PHE A 511 -21.38 11.89 18.31
N ALA A 512 -21.57 11.48 17.04
CA ALA A 512 -20.94 10.28 16.49
C ALA A 512 -19.41 10.37 16.50
N ASP A 513 -18.85 11.55 16.21
CA ASP A 513 -17.41 11.81 16.17
C ASP A 513 -16.80 11.69 17.55
N ILE A 514 -17.44 12.23 18.61
CA ILE A 514 -16.98 12.03 20.00
C ILE A 514 -17.12 10.55 20.40
N VAL A 515 -18.24 9.91 20.08
CA VAL A 515 -18.47 8.49 20.40
C VAL A 515 -17.42 7.60 19.75
N SER A 516 -16.94 7.94 18.54
CA SER A 516 -15.93 7.16 17.81
C SER A 516 -14.65 6.89 18.61
N TYR A 517 -14.27 7.79 19.54
CA TYR A 517 -13.09 7.66 20.38
C TYR A 517 -13.17 6.50 21.38
N ILE A 518 -14.38 5.99 21.69
CA ILE A 518 -14.54 4.81 22.55
C ILE A 518 -13.76 3.60 22.02
N ARG A 519 -13.51 3.58 20.70
CA ARG A 519 -12.76 2.53 20.02
C ARG A 519 -11.33 2.38 20.55
N LEU A 520 -10.69 3.49 20.95
CA LEU A 520 -9.34 3.47 21.54
C LEU A 520 -9.32 2.59 22.79
N GLY A 521 -10.26 2.83 23.70
CA GLY A 521 -10.41 2.06 24.94
C GLY A 521 -10.86 0.62 24.69
N ALA A 522 -11.84 0.41 23.80
CA ALA A 522 -12.36 -0.93 23.51
C ALA A 522 -11.29 -1.88 22.97
N VAL A 523 -10.42 -1.39 22.07
CA VAL A 523 -9.33 -2.19 21.51
C VAL A 523 -8.26 -2.48 22.56
N GLY A 524 -7.87 -1.49 23.37
CA GLY A 524 -6.90 -1.71 24.45
C GLY A 524 -7.40 -2.72 25.49
N LEU A 525 -8.68 -2.65 25.88
CA LEU A 525 -9.31 -3.60 26.79
C LEU A 525 -9.43 -5.00 26.18
N ALA A 526 -9.74 -5.11 24.88
CA ALA A 526 -9.74 -6.39 24.17
C ALA A 526 -8.33 -7.01 24.15
N GLY A 527 -7.29 -6.20 23.91
CA GLY A 527 -5.90 -6.62 23.98
C GLY A 527 -5.52 -7.15 25.37
N LEU A 528 -5.95 -6.47 26.44
CA LEU A 528 -5.77 -6.95 27.82
C LEU A 528 -6.47 -8.31 28.05
N ALA A 529 -7.72 -8.45 27.63
CA ALA A 529 -8.49 -9.68 27.78
C ALA A 529 -7.84 -10.86 27.03
N ILE A 530 -7.30 -10.61 25.84
CA ILE A 530 -6.55 -11.62 25.06
C ILE A 530 -5.29 -12.04 25.83
N SER A 531 -4.50 -11.09 26.35
CA SER A 531 -3.31 -11.40 27.17
C SER A 531 -3.68 -12.25 28.38
N GLN A 532 -4.74 -11.88 29.10
CA GLN A 532 -5.21 -12.63 30.27
C GLN A 532 -5.67 -14.05 29.91
N ALA A 533 -6.38 -14.22 28.79
CA ALA A 533 -6.80 -15.54 28.31
C ALA A 533 -5.59 -16.42 27.93
N VAL A 534 -4.60 -15.86 27.22
CA VAL A 534 -3.36 -16.55 26.85
C VAL A 534 -2.58 -16.97 28.10
N ASN A 535 -2.44 -16.07 29.08
CA ASN A 535 -1.80 -16.37 30.36
C ASN A 535 -2.53 -17.46 31.13
N GLY A 536 -3.87 -17.40 31.17
CA GLY A 536 -4.71 -18.41 31.81
C GLY A 536 -4.46 -19.80 31.22
N MET A 537 -4.49 -19.92 29.89
CA MET A 537 -4.22 -21.18 29.18
C MET A 537 -2.79 -21.71 29.42
N ALA A 538 -1.79 -20.81 29.39
CA ALA A 538 -0.39 -21.22 29.55
C ALA A 538 -0.03 -21.57 31.01
N SER A 539 -0.63 -20.90 31.99
CA SER A 539 -0.24 -21.02 33.42
C SER A 539 -0.29 -22.46 33.95
N GLY A 540 -1.27 -23.25 33.53
CA GLY A 540 -1.40 -24.66 33.92
C GLY A 540 -0.34 -25.56 33.28
N LEU A 541 0.02 -25.28 32.02
CA LEU A 541 1.00 -26.07 31.25
C LEU A 541 2.44 -25.79 31.69
N LEU A 542 2.75 -24.55 32.07
CA LEU A 542 4.09 -24.14 32.51
C LEU A 542 4.51 -24.79 33.84
N ARG A 543 3.55 -25.25 34.65
CA ARG A 543 3.83 -25.95 35.93
C ARG A 543 4.23 -27.41 35.74
N VAL A 544 4.00 -27.99 34.56
CA VAL A 544 4.29 -29.39 34.26
C VAL A 544 5.55 -29.45 33.38
N PRO A 545 6.68 -30.04 33.85
CA PRO A 545 7.95 -30.04 33.10
C PRO A 545 7.84 -30.58 31.67
N VAL A 546 7.01 -31.60 31.46
CA VAL A 546 6.78 -32.22 30.14
C VAL A 546 5.97 -31.30 29.20
N ALA A 547 5.09 -30.46 29.75
CA ALA A 547 4.23 -29.55 28.98
C ALA A 547 4.78 -28.12 28.92
N PHE A 548 5.92 -27.84 29.57
CA PHE A 548 6.54 -26.52 29.63
C PHE A 548 6.79 -25.94 28.23
N ALA A 549 7.33 -26.74 27.32
CA ALA A 549 7.60 -26.32 25.95
C ALA A 549 6.32 -25.87 25.22
N PHE A 550 5.22 -26.60 25.39
CA PHE A 550 3.92 -26.24 24.80
C PHE A 550 3.36 -24.94 25.43
N GLY A 551 3.46 -24.79 26.75
CA GLY A 551 3.08 -23.55 27.45
C GLY A 551 3.89 -22.34 26.96
N ALA A 552 5.20 -22.49 26.76
CA ALA A 552 6.06 -21.44 26.25
C ALA A 552 5.70 -21.03 24.80
N ILE A 553 5.39 -22.00 23.94
CA ILE A 553 4.91 -21.73 22.58
C ILE A 553 3.61 -20.94 22.60
N ILE A 554 2.65 -21.31 23.46
CA ILE A 554 1.37 -20.60 23.59
C ILE A 554 1.58 -19.15 24.03
N LEU A 555 2.47 -18.89 24.99
CA LEU A 555 2.79 -17.53 25.40
C LEU A 555 3.41 -16.71 24.25
N VAL A 556 4.46 -17.23 23.61
CA VAL A 556 5.15 -16.51 22.53
C VAL A 556 4.20 -16.23 21.37
N PHE A 557 3.41 -17.23 20.98
CA PHE A 557 2.46 -17.11 19.88
C PHE A 557 1.28 -16.18 20.23
N GLY A 558 0.69 -16.35 21.42
CA GLY A 558 -0.46 -15.56 21.85
C GLY A 558 -0.12 -14.09 22.06
N HIS A 559 0.99 -13.78 22.75
CA HIS A 559 1.47 -12.41 22.88
C HIS A 559 1.96 -11.84 21.55
N GLY A 560 2.56 -12.67 20.69
CA GLY A 560 2.95 -12.28 19.33
C GLY A 560 1.76 -11.85 18.47
N ILE A 561 0.65 -12.61 18.51
CA ILE A 561 -0.60 -12.23 17.85
C ILE A 561 -1.15 -10.93 18.44
N ASN A 562 -1.17 -10.80 19.77
CA ASN A 562 -1.71 -9.60 20.39
C ASN A 562 -0.91 -8.34 19.99
N LEU A 563 0.42 -8.45 19.93
CA LEU A 563 1.29 -7.37 19.45
C LEU A 563 1.00 -7.02 17.97
N ALA A 564 0.82 -8.04 17.10
CA ALA A 564 0.51 -7.83 15.69
C ALA A 564 -0.88 -7.18 15.50
N MET A 565 -1.89 -7.63 16.25
CA MET A 565 -3.23 -7.04 16.25
C MET A 565 -3.23 -5.60 16.76
N GLY A 566 -2.41 -5.30 17.78
CA GLY A 566 -2.18 -3.93 18.26
C GLY A 566 -1.65 -3.03 17.15
N GLY A 567 -0.63 -3.49 16.42
CA GLY A 567 -0.07 -2.78 15.27
C GLY A 567 -1.10 -2.48 14.17
N LEU A 568 -1.88 -3.49 13.77
CA LEU A 568 -2.96 -3.30 12.78
C LEU A 568 -4.03 -2.33 13.29
N SER A 569 -4.40 -2.44 14.56
CA SER A 569 -5.42 -1.59 15.17
C SER A 569 -5.01 -0.12 15.20
N VAL A 570 -3.73 0.18 15.42
CA VAL A 570 -3.22 1.56 15.34
C VAL A 570 -3.42 2.14 13.94
N VAL A 571 -3.14 1.38 12.89
CA VAL A 571 -3.31 1.84 11.50
C VAL A 571 -4.79 2.05 11.18
N VAL A 572 -5.67 1.15 11.62
CA VAL A 572 -7.10 1.23 11.26
C VAL A 572 -7.86 2.24 12.13
N HIS A 573 -7.44 2.45 13.38
CA HIS A 573 -8.20 3.21 14.38
C HIS A 573 -7.47 4.47 14.85
N GLY A 574 -6.19 4.36 15.20
CA GLY A 574 -5.41 5.51 15.66
C GLY A 574 -5.14 6.55 14.57
N VAL A 575 -4.83 6.08 13.35
CA VAL A 575 -4.68 6.97 12.19
C VAL A 575 -6.02 7.56 11.79
N ARG A 576 -7.09 6.75 11.77
CA ARG A 576 -8.45 7.19 11.41
C ARG A 576 -8.85 8.44 12.17
N LEU A 577 -8.79 8.39 13.50
CA LEU A 577 -9.16 9.51 14.39
C LEU A 577 -8.43 10.83 14.06
N ASN A 578 -7.17 10.74 13.60
CA ASN A 578 -6.42 11.92 13.20
C ASN A 578 -6.71 12.37 11.76
N MET A 579 -6.96 11.42 10.85
CA MET A 579 -7.10 11.64 9.40
C MET A 579 -8.52 11.82 8.88
N LEU A 580 -9.54 11.44 9.65
CA LEU A 580 -10.95 11.63 9.28
C LEU A 580 -11.63 12.55 10.27
N GLU A 581 -11.59 12.24 11.57
CA GLU A 581 -12.29 13.00 12.59
C GLU A 581 -11.58 14.36 12.83
N PHE A 582 -10.30 14.38 13.20
CA PHE A 582 -9.60 15.65 13.45
C PHE A 582 -9.43 16.51 12.20
N SER A 583 -8.95 15.93 11.09
CA SER A 583 -8.71 16.71 9.87
C SER A 583 -10.00 17.11 9.16
N GLY A 584 -11.08 16.32 9.29
CA GLY A 584 -12.41 16.67 8.80
C GLY A 584 -12.93 17.94 9.45
N HIS A 585 -12.83 18.06 10.77
CA HIS A 585 -13.17 19.29 11.49
C HIS A 585 -12.23 20.48 11.18
N MET A 586 -11.02 20.21 10.69
CA MET A 586 -10.08 21.23 10.21
C MET A 586 -10.33 21.67 8.76
N ASN A 587 -11.32 21.08 8.07
CA ASN A 587 -11.58 21.26 6.64
C ASN A 587 -10.35 20.95 5.77
N MET A 588 -9.64 19.87 6.07
CA MET A 588 -8.52 19.39 5.25
C MET A 588 -9.00 18.34 4.26
N GLU A 589 -8.60 18.49 3.00
CA GLU A 589 -8.92 17.59 1.90
C GLU A 589 -7.81 16.57 1.64
N TRP A 590 -6.57 16.86 2.06
CA TRP A 590 -5.40 16.02 1.79
C TRP A 590 -5.13 15.79 0.29
N SER A 591 -5.55 16.75 -0.54
CA SER A 591 -5.46 16.73 -2.01
C SER A 591 -4.12 17.28 -2.55
N GLY A 592 -3.16 17.57 -1.66
CA GLY A 592 -1.87 18.12 -2.05
C GLY A 592 -0.93 17.09 -2.69
N TYR A 593 0.14 17.58 -3.31
CA TYR A 593 1.24 16.77 -3.82
C TYR A 593 2.58 17.27 -3.28
N ARG A 594 3.55 16.37 -3.15
CA ARG A 594 4.83 16.65 -2.50
C ARG A 594 5.70 17.55 -3.39
N TYR A 595 6.39 18.49 -2.74
CA TYR A 595 7.49 19.19 -3.38
C TYR A 595 8.68 18.25 -3.61
N GLU A 596 8.86 17.90 -4.88
CA GLU A 596 9.96 17.05 -5.37
C GLU A 596 10.83 17.87 -6.33
N PRO A 597 11.90 18.52 -5.85
CA PRO A 597 12.75 19.32 -6.73
C PRO A 597 13.48 18.43 -7.73
N PHE A 598 13.67 18.95 -8.93
CA PHE A 598 14.50 18.36 -9.95
C PHE A 598 15.97 18.43 -9.50
N LYS A 599 16.47 17.33 -8.95
CA LYS A 599 17.82 17.24 -8.36
C LYS A 599 18.59 16.01 -8.85
N GLU A 600 19.91 16.10 -8.82
CA GLU A 600 20.78 14.93 -8.93
C GLU A 600 20.57 14.01 -7.70
N THR A 601 20.38 12.70 -7.91
CA THR A 601 20.33 11.72 -6.80
C THR A 601 21.76 11.38 -6.38
N ALA A 602 21.95 11.03 -5.10
CA ALA A 602 23.28 10.86 -4.48
C ALA A 602 24.20 9.77 -5.10
N ASP A 603 23.68 9.00 -6.06
CA ASP A 603 24.39 7.97 -6.82
C ASP A 603 24.82 8.48 -8.22
N GLU A 604 25.23 9.74 -8.32
CA GLU A 604 25.78 10.39 -9.52
C GLU A 604 27.29 10.57 -9.45
#